data_AF-A0A7D7VSL0-F1
#
_entry.id   AF-A0A7D7VSL0-F1
#
_cell.length_a   1.000
_cell.length_b   1.000
_cell.length_c   1.000
_cell.angle_alpha   90.00
_cell.angle_beta   90.00
_cell.angle_gamma   90.00
#
_symmetry.space_group_name_H-M   'P 1'
#
loop_
_entity.id
_entity.type
_entity.pdbx_description
1 polymer ?
#
loop_
_entity_poly.entity_id
_entity_poly.type
_entity_poly.pdbx_seq_one_letter_code
_entity_poly.pdbx_strand_id
1 'polypeptide(L)'
;MTLKKNEIELIGKWVLQDGEMVEDPITKRINLLIDDFLIKVATDISGWNTLYQDPNDNRYWELIYSNSDSQGGGSPSLINLAKDDVILKYNINDSK
;
A
#
# COMPACT_ATOMS: atom_id res chain seq x y z
N MET A 1 -0.30 -1.00 -15.44
CA MET A 1 0.24 -2.01 -14.51
C MET A 1 -0.92 -2.50 -13.65
N THR A 2 -1.02 -3.78 -13.29
CA THR A 2 -2.08 -4.28 -12.39
C THR A 2 -1.50 -5.24 -11.35
N LEU A 3 -2.29 -5.56 -10.33
CA LEU A 3 -2.00 -6.63 -9.39
C LEU A 3 -2.32 -8.00 -10.00
N LYS A 4 -1.58 -9.01 -9.58
CA LYS A 4 -1.84 -10.42 -9.91
C LYS A 4 -2.83 -10.98 -8.89
N LYS A 5 -3.64 -11.95 -9.32
CA LYS A 5 -4.68 -12.57 -8.47
C LYS A 5 -4.15 -13.25 -7.21
N ASN A 6 -2.91 -13.71 -7.22
CA ASN A 6 -2.28 -14.41 -6.11
C ASN A 6 -1.30 -13.54 -5.30
N GLU A 7 -1.15 -12.27 -5.66
CA GLU A 7 -0.36 -11.34 -4.85
C GLU A 7 -1.12 -10.99 -3.58
N ILE A 8 -0.43 -11.09 -2.44
CA ILE A 8 -0.98 -10.75 -1.11
C ILE A 8 -0.19 -9.62 -0.44
N GLU A 9 1.06 -9.39 -0.86
CA GLU A 9 1.89 -8.32 -0.36
C GLU A 9 2.89 -7.85 -1.43
N LEU A 10 3.22 -6.56 -1.38
CA LEU A 10 4.32 -5.95 -2.11
C LEU A 10 5.11 -5.11 -1.10
N ILE A 11 6.35 -5.50 -0.82
CA ILE A 11 7.20 -4.85 0.18
C ILE A 11 8.29 -4.06 -0.52
N GLY A 12 8.14 -2.75 -0.59
CA GLY A 12 9.15 -1.85 -1.13
C GLY A 12 10.32 -1.70 -0.17
N LYS A 13 11.50 -1.42 -0.72
CA LYS A 13 12.72 -1.17 0.06
C LYS A 13 13.51 -0.01 -0.52
N TRP A 14 14.13 0.75 0.36
CA TRP A 14 15.24 1.60 -0.03
C TRP A 14 16.51 0.77 -0.15
N VAL A 15 17.22 0.91 -1.26
CA VAL A 15 18.46 0.20 -1.54
C VAL A 15 19.58 1.22 -1.64
N LEU A 16 20.69 0.96 -0.95
CA LEU A 16 21.90 1.78 -1.13
C LEU A 16 22.59 1.34 -2.42
N GLN A 17 22.57 2.20 -3.44
CA GLN A 17 23.24 1.99 -4.72
C GLN A 17 24.17 3.16 -4.99
N ASP A 18 25.45 2.87 -5.24
CA ASP A 18 26.47 3.89 -5.54
C ASP A 18 26.59 5.02 -4.49
N GLY A 19 26.26 4.71 -3.23
CA GLY A 19 26.30 5.67 -2.11
C GLY A 19 25.02 6.49 -1.95
N GLU A 20 24.03 6.32 -2.82
CA GLU A 20 22.73 6.97 -2.75
C GLU A 20 21.62 5.98 -2.36
N MET A 21 20.63 6.46 -1.63
CA MET A 21 19.43 5.68 -1.32
C MET A 21 18.47 5.77 -2.51
N VAL A 22 18.22 4.64 -3.16
CA VAL A 22 17.35 4.54 -4.33
C VAL A 22 16.15 3.63 -4.07
N GLU A 23 15.05 3.91 -4.77
CA GLU A 23 13.88 3.05 -4.77
C GLU A 23 14.15 1.74 -5.49
N ASP A 24 13.82 0.61 -4.84
CA ASP A 24 13.82 -0.68 -5.50
C ASP A 24 12.69 -0.80 -6.55
N PRO A 25 12.75 -1.83 -7.42
CA PRO A 25 11.70 -2.04 -8.42
C PRO A 25 10.30 -2.25 -7.82
N ILE A 26 10.19 -2.79 -6.60
CA ILE A 26 8.89 -2.98 -5.93
C ILE A 26 8.32 -1.63 -5.50
N THR A 27 9.13 -0.76 -4.89
CA THR A 27 8.73 0.61 -4.53
C THR A 27 8.21 1.38 -5.76
N LYS A 28 8.96 1.35 -6.87
CA LYS A 28 8.53 1.97 -8.13
C LYS A 28 7.20 1.41 -8.63
N ARG A 29 7.01 0.09 -8.54
CA ARG A 29 5.76 -0.56 -8.93
C ARG A 29 4.59 -0.17 -8.02
N ILE A 30 4.82 -0.05 -6.71
CA ILE A 30 3.79 0.38 -5.75
C ILE A 30 3.35 1.81 -6.09
N ASN A 31 4.29 2.72 -6.32
CA ASN A 31 4.00 4.11 -6.72
C ASN A 31 3.12 4.16 -7.98
N LEU A 32 3.47 3.40 -9.01
CA LEU A 32 2.63 3.31 -10.23
C LEU A 32 1.24 2.70 -9.97
N LEU A 33 1.11 1.75 -9.05
CA LEU A 33 -0.18 1.15 -8.73
C LEU A 33 -1.08 2.15 -8.00
N ILE A 34 -0.55 2.91 -7.03
CA ILE A 34 -1.34 3.89 -6.28
C ILE A 34 -1.71 5.13 -7.11
N ASP A 35 -0.86 5.52 -8.05
CA ASP A 35 -1.08 6.71 -8.89
C ASP A 35 -2.06 6.42 -10.05
N ASP A 36 -1.96 5.26 -10.69
CA ASP A 36 -2.65 5.00 -11.96
C ASP A 36 -3.75 3.93 -11.91
N PHE A 37 -3.80 3.09 -10.87
CA PHE A 37 -4.63 1.88 -10.90
C PHE A 37 -5.54 1.70 -9.68
N LEU A 38 -4.99 1.81 -8.49
CA LEU A 38 -5.69 1.57 -7.24
C LEU A 38 -6.57 2.76 -6.86
N ILE A 39 -7.78 2.48 -6.38
CA ILE A 39 -8.72 3.52 -5.97
C ILE A 39 -8.55 3.75 -4.47
N LYS A 40 -8.19 4.97 -4.07
CA LYS A 40 -8.14 5.34 -2.65
C LYS A 40 -9.55 5.30 -2.05
N VAL A 41 -9.71 4.54 -0.98
CA VAL A 41 -10.99 4.36 -0.26
C VAL A 41 -11.03 5.22 1.00
N ALA A 42 -10.00 5.12 1.84
CA ALA A 42 -9.95 5.81 3.12
C ALA A 42 -8.51 5.98 3.59
N THR A 43 -8.33 6.84 4.59
CA THR A 43 -7.10 6.92 5.39
C THR A 43 -7.48 6.56 6.82
N ASP A 44 -6.59 5.89 7.54
CA ASP A 44 -6.89 5.48 8.92
C ASP A 44 -6.97 6.69 9.86
N ILE A 45 -7.43 6.47 11.09
CA ILE A 45 -7.59 7.56 12.08
C ILE A 45 -6.28 8.27 12.41
N SER A 46 -5.14 7.59 12.21
CA SER A 46 -3.83 8.14 12.47
C SER A 46 -3.31 9.03 11.35
N GLY A 47 -3.90 8.93 10.15
CA GLY A 47 -3.44 9.63 8.94
C GLY A 47 -2.28 8.93 8.24
N TRP A 48 -1.69 7.90 8.84
CA TRP A 48 -0.45 7.26 8.34
C TRP A 48 -0.71 6.20 7.30
N ASN A 49 -1.78 5.41 7.45
CA ASN A 49 -2.08 4.31 6.54
C ASN A 49 -3.23 4.69 5.61
N THR A 50 -3.13 4.30 4.35
CA THR A 50 -4.18 4.56 3.36
C THR A 50 -4.69 3.25 2.81
N LEU A 51 -6.01 3.09 2.83
CA LEU A 51 -6.70 1.98 2.22
C LEU A 51 -6.99 2.29 0.76
N TYR A 52 -6.61 1.35 -0.09
CA TYR A 52 -6.93 1.31 -1.50
C TYR A 52 -7.79 0.08 -1.81
N GLN A 53 -8.48 0.11 -2.94
CA GLN A 53 -9.21 -1.02 -3.49
C GLN A 53 -8.77 -1.28 -4.93
N ASP A 54 -8.55 -2.55 -5.24
CA ASP A 54 -8.32 -3.01 -6.61
C ASP A 54 -9.66 -3.04 -7.36
N PRO A 55 -9.83 -2.25 -8.44
CA PRO A 55 -11.09 -2.21 -9.19
C PRO A 55 -11.39 -3.49 -9.99
N ASN A 56 -10.41 -4.37 -10.21
CA ASN A 56 -10.59 -5.59 -10.99
C ASN A 56 -11.18 -6.74 -10.17
N ASP A 57 -10.82 -6.83 -8.88
CA ASP A 57 -11.22 -7.96 -8.02
C ASP A 57 -11.80 -7.53 -6.66
N ASN A 58 -11.93 -6.23 -6.43
CA ASN A 58 -12.45 -5.60 -5.21
C ASN A 58 -11.67 -5.92 -3.93
N ARG A 59 -10.46 -6.48 -4.04
CA ARG A 59 -9.59 -6.70 -2.88
C ARG A 59 -9.09 -5.37 -2.33
N TYR A 60 -9.00 -5.33 -1.01
CA TYR A 60 -8.50 -4.17 -0.28
C TYR A 60 -7.00 -4.26 -0.07
N TRP A 61 -6.32 -3.14 -0.23
CA TRP A 61 -4.87 -3.03 -0.11
C TRP A 61 -4.51 -1.85 0.77
N GLU A 62 -3.82 -2.13 1.86
CA GLU A 62 -3.34 -1.11 2.77
C GLU A 62 -1.93 -0.67 2.38
N LEU A 63 -1.77 0.62 2.14
CA LEU A 63 -0.49 1.28 2.00
C LEU A 63 0.04 1.64 3.38
N ILE A 64 1.21 1.08 3.70
CA ILE A 64 1.99 1.38 4.91
C ILE A 64 3.39 1.84 4.53
N TYR A 65 4.03 2.59 5.41
CA TYR A 65 5.43 2.98 5.26
C TYR A 65 6.26 2.34 6.36
N SER A 66 7.15 1.42 5.99
CA SER A 66 7.98 0.67 6.94
C SER A 66 9.19 1.52 7.37
N ASN A 67 9.45 1.63 8.69
CA ASN A 67 10.56 2.40 9.30
C ASN A 67 10.42 3.94 9.29
N SER A 68 9.27 4.47 9.71
CA SER A 68 9.04 5.93 9.85
C SER A 68 9.82 6.63 10.98
N ASP A 69 10.71 5.93 11.70
CA ASP A 69 11.57 6.54 12.74
C ASP A 69 12.61 7.53 12.17
N SER A 70 12.85 7.51 10.85
CA SER A 70 13.76 8.45 10.20
C SER A 70 12.96 9.51 9.44
N GLN A 71 13.33 10.79 9.61
CA GLN A 71 12.75 11.99 8.99
C GLN A 71 12.63 11.99 7.44
N GLY A 72 12.96 10.89 6.76
CA GLY A 72 12.90 10.72 5.31
C GLY A 72 11.73 9.88 4.77
N GLY A 73 10.86 9.35 5.63
CA GLY A 73 9.74 8.49 5.19
C GLY A 73 10.20 7.07 4.84
N GLY A 74 9.50 6.07 5.39
CA GLY A 74 9.76 4.66 5.07
C GLY A 74 9.54 4.33 3.59
N SER A 75 10.00 3.17 3.14
CA SER A 75 9.60 2.67 1.81
C SER A 75 8.14 2.22 1.86
N PRO A 76 7.34 2.48 0.81
CA PRO A 76 5.95 2.07 0.77
C PRO A 76 5.84 0.55 0.63
N SER A 77 4.82 -0.01 1.28
CA SER A 77 4.42 -1.40 1.14
C SER A 77 2.91 -1.47 0.98
N LEU A 78 2.44 -2.37 0.12
CA LEU A 78 1.02 -2.66 -0.07
C LEU A 78 0.71 -4.05 0.47
N ILE A 79 -0.18 -4.12 1.46
CA ILE A 79 -0.61 -5.38 2.08
C ILE A 79 -2.07 -5.64 1.76
N ASN A 80 -2.40 -6.81 1.24
CA ASN A 80 -3.79 -7.18 1.05
C ASN A 80 -4.45 -7.42 2.41
N LEU A 81 -5.57 -6.72 2.66
CA LEU A 81 -6.34 -6.89 3.88
C LEU A 81 -7.59 -7.73 3.62
N ALA A 82 -7.92 -8.58 4.59
CA ALA A 82 -9.21 -9.22 4.65
C ALA A 82 -10.30 -8.18 4.96
N LYS A 83 -11.53 -8.45 4.52
CA LYS A 83 -12.66 -7.53 4.71
C LYS A 83 -12.91 -7.22 6.19
N ASP A 84 -12.76 -8.21 7.07
CA ASP A 84 -12.96 -8.04 8.51
C ASP A 84 -11.94 -7.05 9.10
N ASP A 85 -10.67 -7.14 8.70
CA ASP A 85 -9.63 -6.21 9.14
C ASP A 85 -9.88 -4.78 8.65
N VAL A 86 -10.40 -4.63 7.44
CA VAL A 86 -10.79 -3.33 6.87
C VAL A 86 -11.92 -2.70 7.67
N ILE A 87 -12.94 -3.48 8.03
CA ILE A 87 -14.05 -3.00 8.87
C ILE A 87 -13.51 -2.56 10.23
N LEU A 88 -12.66 -3.37 10.86
CA LEU A 88 -12.11 -3.06 12.19
C LEU A 88 -11.23 -1.80 12.17
N LYS A 89 -10.35 -1.66 11.18
CA LYS A 89 -9.35 -0.58 11.15
C LYS A 89 -9.88 0.73 10.55
N TYR A 90 -10.71 0.64 9.51
CA TYR A 90 -11.20 1.81 8.77
C TYR A 90 -12.68 2.12 9.01
N ASN A 91 -13.39 1.29 9.78
CA ASN A 91 -14.82 1.43 10.05
C ASN A 91 -15.67 1.51 8.77
N ILE A 92 -15.23 0.81 7.71
CA ILE A 92 -15.94 0.74 6.43
C ILE A 92 -16.88 -0.45 6.47
N ASN A 93 -18.15 -0.20 6.74
CA ASN A 93 -19.20 -1.19 6.50
C ASN A 93 -19.53 -1.20 5.02
N ASP A 94 -18.90 -2.10 4.28
CA ASP A 94 -19.21 -2.37 2.88
C ASP A 94 -20.51 -3.20 2.82
N SER A 95 -21.61 -2.52 3.12
CA SER A 95 -22.99 -2.98 2.97
C SER A 95 -23.37 -2.86 1.50
N LYS A 96 -22.91 -3.82 0.69
CA LYS A 96 -23.53 -4.10 -0.62
C LYS A 96 -24.51 -5.25 -0.49
#